data_AF-A0A2G9MZN5-F1
#
_entry.id   AF-A0A2G9MZN5-F1
#
_cell.length_a   1.000
_cell.length_b   1.000
_cell.length_c   1.000
_cell.angle_alpha   90.00
_cell.angle_beta   90.00
_cell.angle_gamma   90.00
#
_symmetry.space_group_name_H-M   'P 1'
#
loop_
_entity.id
_entity.type
_entity.pdbx_description
1 polymer ?
#
loop_
_entity_poly.entity_id
_entity_poly.type
_entity_poly.pdbx_seq_one_letter_code
_entity_poly.pdbx_strand_id
1 'polypeptide(L)'
;KRLSCISKMNEKEIFSLSEILLKTIDAVDRKNSYPSYNILYFFAPPKDRKMSMHIEILPRLSTWAGFELAGSGYLNSVSPKNAHETLKQ
;
A
#
# COMPACT_ATOMS: atom_id res chain seq x y z
N LYS A 1 -4.77 -1.34 17.08
CA LYS A 1 -5.51 -2.63 17.24
C LYS A 1 -5.01 -3.60 16.18
N ARG A 2 -4.61 -4.82 16.54
CA ARG A 2 -4.23 -5.84 15.54
C ARG A 2 -5.51 -6.49 15.00
N LEU A 3 -5.74 -6.38 13.71
CA LEU A 3 -6.87 -6.99 13.02
C LEU A 3 -6.34 -8.00 12.00
N SER A 4 -7.05 -9.10 11.81
CA SER A 4 -6.67 -10.13 10.83
C SER A 4 -7.39 -9.96 9.48
N CYS A 5 -8.50 -9.22 9.46
CA CYS A 5 -9.37 -9.03 8.29
C CYS A 5 -10.22 -7.76 8.48
N ILE A 6 -10.62 -7.13 7.37
CA ILE A 6 -11.46 -5.92 7.36
C ILE A 6 -12.86 -6.17 7.93
N SER A 7 -13.41 -7.38 7.76
CA SER A 7 -14.75 -7.74 8.25
C SER A 7 -14.91 -7.70 9.78
N LYS A 8 -13.81 -7.50 10.52
CA LYS A 8 -13.81 -7.34 11.99
C LYS A 8 -13.77 -5.89 12.45
N MET A 9 -13.81 -4.94 11.51
CA MET A 9 -13.87 -3.50 11.80
C MET A 9 -15.30 -3.07 12.09
N ASN A 10 -15.47 -2.15 13.03
CA ASN A 10 -16.74 -1.43 13.20
C ASN A 10 -16.83 -0.25 12.22
N GLU A 11 -18.00 0.38 12.12
CA GLU A 11 -18.24 1.50 11.20
C GLU A 11 -17.29 2.69 11.41
N LYS A 12 -16.96 3.02 12.67
CA LYS A 12 -16.01 4.11 12.96
C LYS A 12 -14.60 3.77 12.46
N GLU A 13 -14.18 2.52 12.61
CA GLU A 13 -12.89 2.02 12.10
C GLU A 13 -12.87 2.03 10.57
N ILE A 14 -13.96 1.65 9.91
CA ILE A 14 -14.10 1.70 8.45
C ILE A 14 -14.05 3.16 7.94
N PHE A 15 -14.78 4.06 8.61
CA PHE A 15 -14.78 5.48 8.25
C PHE A 15 -13.38 6.08 8.40
N SER A 16 -12.72 5.87 9.55
CA SER A 16 -11.35 6.34 9.77
C SER A 16 -10.36 5.77 8.75
N LEU A 17 -10.49 4.47 8.39
CA LEU A 17 -9.69 3.87 7.33
C LEU A 17 -9.92 4.56 5.99
N SER A 18 -11.16 4.89 5.64
CA SER A 18 -11.49 5.57 4.38
C SER A 18 -10.86 6.96 4.31
N GLU A 19 -10.84 7.71 5.41
CA GLU A 19 -10.20 9.03 5.46
C GLU A 19 -8.68 8.93 5.27
N ILE A 20 -8.03 7.96 5.94
CA ILE A 20 -6.60 7.73 5.81
C ILE A 20 -6.26 7.29 4.39
N LEU A 21 -7.04 6.37 3.82
CA LEU A 21 -6.82 5.84 2.48
C LEU A 21 -6.96 6.95 1.44
N LEU A 22 -7.99 7.79 1.55
CA LEU A 22 -8.21 8.92 0.66
C LEU A 22 -7.05 9.92 0.72
N LYS A 23 -6.61 10.30 1.93
CA LYS A 23 -5.44 11.19 2.11
C LYS A 23 -4.16 10.60 1.53
N THR A 24 -3.97 9.29 1.69
CA THR A 24 -2.78 8.60 1.18
C THR A 24 -2.78 8.57 -0.34
N ILE A 25 -3.92 8.26 -0.97
CA ILE A 25 -4.08 8.27 -2.43
C ILE A 25 -3.87 9.69 -2.98
N ASP A 26 -4.49 10.71 -2.36
CA ASP A 26 -4.32 12.10 -2.78
C ASP A 26 -2.85 12.57 -2.70
N ALA A 27 -2.12 12.16 -1.67
CA ALA A 27 -0.69 12.43 -1.57
C ALA A 27 0.11 11.72 -2.68
N VAL A 28 -0.19 10.45 -2.97
CA VAL A 28 0.46 9.70 -4.06
C VAL A 28 0.19 10.35 -5.41
N ASP A 29 -1.06 10.73 -5.68
CA ASP A 29 -1.48 11.35 -6.93
C ASP A 29 -0.78 12.68 -7.16
N ARG A 30 -0.86 13.61 -6.21
CA ARG A 30 -0.30 14.95 -6.40
C ARG A 30 1.22 14.96 -6.48
N LYS A 31 1.89 14.08 -5.72
CA LYS A 31 3.36 14.05 -5.68
C LYS A 31 3.99 13.29 -6.85
N ASN A 32 3.22 12.43 -7.53
CA ASN A 32 3.73 11.58 -8.61
C ASN A 32 3.00 11.79 -9.95
N SER A 33 2.37 12.96 -10.14
CA SER A 33 1.67 13.33 -11.39
C SER A 33 0.54 12.37 -11.78
N TYR A 34 -0.30 11.99 -10.82
CA TYR A 34 -1.48 11.13 -10.99
C TYR A 34 -1.15 9.79 -11.68
N PRO A 35 -0.25 8.97 -11.10
CA PRO A 35 0.13 7.71 -11.70
C PRO A 35 -1.02 6.70 -11.61
N SER A 36 -1.08 5.75 -12.53
CA SER A 36 -1.92 4.55 -12.30
C SER A 36 -1.37 3.77 -11.10
N TYR A 37 -2.26 3.21 -10.28
CA TYR A 37 -1.86 2.43 -9.09
C TYR A 37 -2.72 1.19 -8.92
N ASN A 38 -2.19 0.21 -8.17
CA ASN A 38 -2.93 -0.94 -7.66
C ASN A 38 -3.08 -0.82 -6.14
N ILE A 39 -4.23 -1.24 -5.60
CA ILE A 39 -4.45 -1.34 -4.16
C ILE A 39 -4.61 -2.82 -3.81
N LEU A 40 -3.75 -3.31 -2.92
CA LEU A 40 -3.73 -4.71 -2.50
C LEU A 40 -4.13 -4.80 -1.03
N TYR A 41 -5.06 -5.69 -0.74
CA TYR A 41 -5.53 -5.98 0.61
C TYR A 41 -4.94 -7.31 1.07
N PHE A 42 -4.13 -7.29 2.12
CA PHE A 42 -3.54 -8.49 2.69
C PHE A 42 -4.31 -8.88 3.95
N PHE A 43 -4.94 -10.06 3.92
CA PHE A 43 -5.69 -10.61 5.04
C PHE A 43 -5.07 -11.91 5.53
N ALA A 44 -5.17 -12.16 6.83
CA ALA A 44 -4.76 -13.43 7.38
C ALA A 44 -5.69 -14.52 6.87
N PRO A 45 -5.16 -15.68 6.44
CA PRO A 45 -6.00 -16.83 6.08
C PRO A 45 -6.97 -17.16 7.22
N PRO A 46 -8.20 -17.64 6.95
CA PRO A 46 -9.19 -17.88 8.00
C PRO A 46 -8.69 -18.77 9.16
N LYS A 47 -7.76 -19.69 8.87
CA LYS A 47 -7.18 -20.65 9.81
C LYS A 47 -5.88 -20.19 10.47
N ASP A 48 -5.25 -19.12 9.98
CA ASP A 48 -4.00 -18.59 10.54
C ASP A 48 -4.17 -17.13 10.93
N ARG A 49 -4.17 -16.85 12.23
CA ARG A 49 -4.34 -15.50 12.79
C ARG A 49 -3.02 -14.81 13.10
N LYS A 50 -1.88 -15.39 12.70
CA LYS A 50 -0.56 -14.81 12.98
C LYS A 50 -0.27 -13.58 12.15
N MET A 51 -0.95 -13.34 11.03
CA MET A 51 -0.73 -12.16 10.20
C MET A 51 -1.67 -11.00 10.60
N SER A 52 -1.14 -9.79 10.65
CA SER A 52 -1.97 -8.58 10.73
C SER A 52 -2.42 -8.22 9.32
N MET A 53 -3.65 -7.73 9.20
CA MET A 53 -4.12 -7.11 7.97
C MET A 53 -3.39 -5.80 7.72
N HIS A 54 -2.99 -5.58 6.48
CA HIS A 54 -2.47 -4.31 5.98
C HIS A 54 -2.88 -4.11 4.52
N ILE A 55 -2.73 -2.87 4.05
CA ILE A 55 -3.08 -2.47 2.68
C ILE A 55 -1.81 -1.88 2.05
N GLU A 56 -1.55 -2.24 0.81
CA GLU A 56 -0.44 -1.69 0.03
C GLU A 56 -0.99 -0.93 -1.18
N ILE A 57 -0.47 0.27 -1.42
CA ILE A 57 -0.73 1.06 -2.62
C ILE A 57 0.55 1.04 -3.45
N LEU A 58 0.45 0.51 -4.66
CA LEU A 58 1.58 0.35 -5.58
C LEU A 58 1.40 1.27 -6.80
N PRO A 59 1.90 2.51 -6.74
CA PRO A 59 1.89 3.39 -7.92
C PRO A 59 2.87 2.88 -8.97
N ARG A 60 2.45 2.91 -10.23
CA ARG A 60 3.27 2.49 -11.37
C ARG A 60 4.20 3.62 -11.79
N LEU A 61 5.36 3.70 -11.16
CA LEU A 61 6.37 4.74 -11.42
C LEU A 61 7.48 4.30 -12.39
N SER A 62 7.61 2.99 -12.62
CA SER A 62 8.58 2.41 -13.54
C SER A 62 8.05 1.09 -14.13
N THR A 63 8.76 0.58 -15.14
CA THR A 63 8.50 -0.73 -15.74
C THR A 63 9.62 -1.70 -15.41
N TRP A 64 9.27 -2.94 -15.10
CA TRP A 64 10.23 -4.03 -14.90
C TRP A 64 11.03 -4.30 -16.18
N ALA A 65 12.30 -4.65 -16.01
CA ALA A 65 13.20 -5.02 -17.09
C ALA A 65 13.61 -6.50 -16.97
N GLY A 66 14.60 -6.92 -17.77
CA GLY A 66 15.04 -8.31 -17.79
C GLY A 66 15.47 -8.85 -16.42
N PHE A 67 15.99 -8.01 -15.52
CA PHE A 67 16.36 -8.42 -14.17
C PHE A 67 15.15 -8.87 -13.34
N GLU A 68 14.11 -8.02 -13.26
CA GLU A 68 12.90 -8.34 -12.49
C GLU A 68 12.06 -9.43 -13.17
N LEU A 69 12.09 -9.53 -14.49
CA LEU A 69 11.34 -10.54 -15.25
C LEU A 69 11.97 -11.94 -15.18
N ALA A 70 13.30 -12.03 -15.16
CA ALA A 70 14.01 -13.32 -15.12
C ALA A 70 14.42 -13.75 -13.69
N GLY A 71 14.43 -12.82 -12.74
CA GLY A 71 14.80 -13.06 -11.35
C GLY A 71 13.60 -13.13 -10.39
N SER A 72 13.90 -13.22 -9.09
CA SER A 72 12.91 -13.18 -7.99
C SER A 72 13.01 -11.91 -7.14
N GLY A 73 13.88 -10.98 -7.51
CA GLY A 73 14.08 -9.69 -6.84
C GLY A 73 13.54 -8.53 -7.65
N TYR A 74 13.35 -7.38 -6.99
CA TYR A 74 12.98 -6.14 -7.63
C TYR A 74 13.93 -5.01 -7.19
N LEU A 75 14.17 -4.06 -8.09
CA LEU A 75 14.92 -2.85 -7.78
C LEU A 75 13.95 -1.73 -7.38
N ASN A 76 14.19 -1.15 -6.20
CA ASN A 76 13.52 0.08 -5.80
C ASN A 76 14.50 1.25 -5.92
N SER A 77 14.23 2.15 -6.86
CA SER A 77 15.06 3.35 -7.10
C SER A 77 14.93 4.41 -6.00
N VAL A 78 13.90 4.32 -5.15
CA VAL A 78 13.63 5.29 -4.09
C VAL A 78 13.65 4.58 -2.74
N SER A 79 14.52 5.04 -1.83
CA SER A 79 14.56 4.50 -0.47
C SER A 79 13.26 4.81 0.30
N PRO A 80 12.86 3.98 1.29
CA PRO A 80 11.67 4.24 2.11
C PRO A 80 11.69 5.62 2.77
N LYS A 81 12.87 6.09 3.19
CA LYS A 81 13.04 7.42 3.79
C LYS A 81 12.69 8.53 2.79
N ASN A 82 13.21 8.45 1.57
CA ASN A 82 12.97 9.47 0.56
C ASN A 82 11.51 9.46 0.09
N ALA A 83 10.91 8.27 -0.05
CA ALA A 83 9.49 8.13 -0.36
C ALA A 83 8.62 8.79 0.73
N HIS A 84 8.94 8.55 2.01
CA HIS A 84 8.25 9.18 3.14
C HIS A 84 8.32 10.71 3.12
N GLU A 85 9.51 11.28 2.93
CA GLU A 85 9.66 12.75 2.84
C GLU A 85 8.91 13.34 1.64
N THR A 86 8.81 12.61 0.53
CA THR A 86 8.08 13.06 -0.66
C THR A 86 6.57 13.09 -0.43
N LEU A 87 6.04 12.07 0.26
CA LEU A 87 4.60 11.91 0.51
C LEU A 87 4.09 12.68 1.73
N LYS A 88 4.98 13.19 2.60
CA LYS A 88 4.59 14.10 3.68
C LYS A 88 3.87 15.32 3.11
N GLN A 89 2.74 15.62 3.73
CA GLN A 89 1.99 16.88 3.55
C GLN A 89 2.55 17.94 4.49
#